data_AF-A0A0F2PI65-F1
#
_entry.id   AF-A0A0F2PI65-F1
#
_cell.length_a   1.000
_cell.length_b   1.000
_cell.length_c   1.000
_cell.angle_alpha   90.00
_cell.angle_beta   90.00
_cell.angle_gamma   90.00
#
_symmetry.space_group_name_H-M   'P 1'
#
loop_
_entity.id
_entity.type
_entity.pdbx_description
1 polymer ?
#
loop_
_entity_poly.entity_id
_entity_poly.type
_entity_poly.pdbx_seq_one_letter_code
_entity_poly.pdbx_strand_id
1 'polypeptide(L)' 'MRDISTAEMLQLRELMQMEANAIAKAKATQVLINDDEMMTAFKSGIQASEARLKNMQQFISENNIVRTEVH' A
#
# COMPACT_ATOMS: atom_id res chain seq x y z
N MET A 1 -11.41 19.50 -3.01
CA MET A 1 -11.14 18.64 -1.84
C MET A 1 -10.90 19.53 -0.64
N ARG A 2 -11.19 19.07 0.59
CA ARG A 2 -10.68 19.74 1.79
C ARG A 2 -9.16 19.71 1.74
N ASP A 3 -8.50 20.78 2.16
CA ASP A 3 -7.06 20.78 2.33
C ASP A 3 -6.68 19.70 3.35
N ILE A 4 -5.83 18.77 2.93
CA ILE A 4 -5.29 17.74 3.81
C ILE A 4 -4.23 18.41 4.67
N SER A 5 -4.40 18.34 5.97
CA SER A 5 -3.44 18.87 6.93
C SER A 5 -2.11 18.09 6.89
N THR A 6 -1.03 18.71 7.35
CA THR A 6 0.27 18.06 7.47
C THR A 6 0.21 16.77 8.32
N ALA A 7 -0.63 16.75 9.36
CA ALA A 7 -0.83 15.58 10.19
C ALA A 7 -1.48 14.43 9.41
N GLU A 8 -2.52 14.70 8.62
CA GLU A 8 -3.18 13.70 7.78
C GLU A 8 -2.24 13.19 6.66
N MET A 9 -1.38 14.04 6.09
CA MET A 9 -0.36 13.60 5.13
C MET A 9 0.66 12.63 5.75
N LEU A 10 1.12 12.92 6.97
CA LEU A 10 2.03 12.03 7.71
C LEU A 10 1.37 10.68 8.00
N GLN A 11 0.12 10.69 8.46
CA GLN A 11 -0.65 9.47 8.70
C GLN A 11 -0.85 8.65 7.42
N LEU A 12 -1.13 9.31 6.29
CA LEU A 12 -1.26 8.63 4.99
C LEU A 12 0.05 7.96 4.56
N ARG A 13 1.19 8.63 4.76
CA ARG A 13 2.52 8.05 4.52
C ARG A 13 2.76 6.82 5.40
N GLU A 14 2.48 6.92 6.69
CA GLU A 14 2.65 5.80 7.64
C GLU A 14 1.81 4.59 7.25
N LEU A 15 0.57 4.83 6.84
CA LEU A 15 -0.34 3.78 6.36
C LEU A 15 0.20 3.09 5.10
N MET A 16 0.69 3.86 4.12
CA MET A 16 1.31 3.30 2.91
C MET A 16 2.59 2.50 3.23
N GLN A 17 3.42 2.99 4.16
CA GLN A 17 4.63 2.29 4.58
C GLN A 17 4.30 0.97 5.29
N MET A 18 3.27 0.97 6.14
CA MET A 18 2.78 -0.24 6.80
C MET A 18 2.32 -1.27 5.77
N GLU A 19 1.54 -0.85 4.78
CA GLU A 19 1.03 -1.72 3.72
C GLU A 19 2.17 -2.32 2.88
N ALA A 20 3.13 -1.49 2.46
CA ALA A 20 4.30 -1.95 1.73
C ALA A 20 5.13 -2.98 2.53
N ASN A 21 5.32 -2.73 3.83
CA ASN A 21 6.01 -3.65 4.73
C ASN A 21 5.23 -4.97 4.89
N ALA A 22 3.91 -4.92 4.97
CA ALA A 22 3.06 -6.10 5.06
C ALA A 22 3.15 -6.96 3.79
N ILE A 23 3.11 -6.33 2.60
CA ILE A 23 3.29 -7.02 1.30
C ILE A 23 4.67 -7.69 1.25
N ALA A 24 5.73 -6.98 1.64
CA ALA A 24 7.09 -7.52 1.62
C ALA A 24 7.22 -8.76 2.54
N LYS A 25 6.66 -8.68 3.76
CA LYS A 25 6.60 -9.82 4.68
C LYS A 25 5.81 -10.98 4.11
N ALA A 26 4.63 -10.71 3.56
CA ALA A 26 3.76 -11.73 2.99
C ALA A 26 4.46 -12.49 1.84
N LYS A 27 5.10 -11.76 0.92
CA LYS A 27 5.89 -12.37 -0.16
C LYS A 27 7.05 -13.22 0.37
N ALA A 28 7.76 -12.74 1.39
CA ALA A 28 8.86 -13.50 1.99
C ALA A 28 8.39 -14.79 2.69
N THR A 29 7.20 -14.77 3.31
CA THR A 29 6.63 -15.95 3.99
C THR A 29 5.87 -16.88 3.06
N GLN A 30 5.63 -16.48 1.81
CA GLN A 30 4.86 -17.27 0.84
C GLN A 30 5.40 -18.70 0.68
N VAL A 31 6.73 -18.85 0.71
CA VAL A 31 7.42 -20.14 0.55
C VAL A 31 7.13 -21.15 1.67
N LEU A 32 6.55 -20.69 2.78
CA LEU A 32 6.21 -21.53 3.93
C LEU A 32 4.83 -22.19 3.80
N ILE A 33 4.05 -21.81 2.79
CA ILE A 33 2.69 -22.32 2.57
C ILE A 33 2.76 -23.51 1.61
N ASN A 34 2.39 -24.70 2.10
CA ASN A 34 2.39 -25.95 1.32
C ASN A 34 1.00 -26.36 0.82
N ASP A 35 -0.06 -25.79 1.38
CA ASP A 35 -1.44 -26.07 0.97
C ASP A 35 -1.84 -25.17 -0.20
N ASP A 36 -2.33 -25.77 -1.28
CA ASP A 36 -2.61 -25.07 -2.55
C ASP A 36 -3.81 -24.11 -2.45
N GLU A 37 -4.84 -24.49 -1.67
CA GLU A 37 -6.01 -23.63 -1.44
C GLU A 37 -5.60 -22.41 -0.61
N MET A 38 -4.82 -22.63 0.45
CA MET A 38 -4.23 -21.58 1.27
C MET A 38 -3.29 -20.68 0.46
N MET A 39 -2.45 -21.25 -0.42
CA MET A 39 -1.57 -20.49 -1.31
C MET A 39 -2.38 -19.58 -2.25
N THR A 40 -3.50 -20.08 -2.77
CA THR A 40 -4.38 -19.31 -3.66
C THR A 40 -5.04 -18.14 -2.94
N ALA A 41 -5.59 -18.39 -1.74
CA ALA A 41 -6.16 -17.33 -0.91
C ALA A 41 -5.08 -16.31 -0.51
N PHE A 42 -3.88 -16.77 -0.17
CA PHE A 42 -2.76 -15.93 0.22
C PHE A 42 -2.30 -15.01 -0.93
N LYS A 43 -2.14 -15.54 -2.14
CA LYS A 43 -1.82 -14.75 -3.34
C LYS A 43 -2.88 -13.68 -3.62
N SER A 44 -4.15 -14.04 -3.50
CA SER A 44 -5.27 -13.09 -3.65
C SER A 44 -5.20 -11.97 -2.62
N GLY A 45 -4.84 -12.28 -1.37
CA GLY A 45 -4.63 -11.29 -0.31
C GLY A 45 -3.47 -10.33 -0.60
N ILE A 46 -2.34 -10.84 -1.12
CA ILE A 46 -1.21 -10.00 -1.56
C ILE A 46 -1.67 -9.07 -2.69
N GLN A 47 -2.34 -9.59 -3.72
CA GLN A 47 -2.83 -8.80 -4.85
C GLN A 47 -3.79 -7.69 -4.41
N ALA A 48 -4.71 -7.98 -3.50
CA ALA A 48 -5.62 -6.99 -2.94
C ALA A 48 -4.88 -5.88 -2.18
N SER A 49 -3.81 -6.23 -1.46
CA SER A 49 -2.97 -5.29 -0.71
C SER A 49 -2.14 -4.41 -1.66
N GLU A 50 -1.58 -4.98 -2.73
CA GLU A 50 -0.89 -4.24 -3.79
C GLU A 50 -1.82 -3.26 -4.50
N ALA A 51 -3.06 -3.69 -4.80
CA ALA A 51 -4.07 -2.83 -5.38
C ALA A 51 -4.44 -1.66 -4.46
N ARG A 52 -4.58 -1.89 -3.14
CA ARG A 52 -4.78 -0.82 -2.16
C ARG A 52 -3.63 0.19 -2.17
N LEU A 53 -2.39 -0.28 -2.08
CA LEU A 53 -1.21 0.59 -2.08
C LEU A 53 -1.16 1.45 -3.35
N LYS A 54 -1.40 0.84 -4.52
CA LYS A 54 -1.45 1.56 -5.80
C LYS A 54 -2.56 2.60 -5.83
N ASN A 55 -3.76 2.28 -5.36
CA ASN A 55 -4.88 3.22 -5.32
C ASN A 55 -4.60 4.41 -4.39
N MET A 56 -3.90 4.19 -3.26
CA MET A 56 -3.47 5.27 -2.36
C MET A 56 -2.44 6.20 -3.03
N GLN A 57 -1.48 5.62 -3.76
CA GLN A 57 -0.51 6.40 -4.54
C GLN A 57 -1.18 7.21 -5.65
N GLN A 58 -2.14 6.59 -6.36
CA GLN A 58 -2.93 7.27 -7.39
C GLN A 58 -3.74 8.42 -6.80
N PHE A 59 -4.40 8.20 -5.66
CA PHE A 59 -5.12 9.25 -4.95
C PHE A 59 -4.23 10.44 -4.61
N ILE A 60 -3.00 10.20 -4.12
CA ILE A 60 -2.03 11.27 -3.85
C ILE A 60 -1.68 12.06 -5.11
N SER A 61 -1.40 11.35 -6.21
CA SER A 61 -1.02 11.94 -7.49
C SER A 61 -2.16 12.74 -8.13
N GLU A 62 -3.36 12.19 -8.17
CA GLU A 62 -4.52 12.82 -8.82
C GLU A 62 -4.99 14.08 -8.09
N ASN A 63 -4.74 14.13 -6.78
CA ASN A 63 -5.21 15.23 -5.93
C ASN A 63 -4.09 16.22 -5.55
N ASN A 64 -2.91 16.11 -6.16
CA ASN A 64 -1.75 16.97 -5.92
C ASN A 64 -1.43 17.16 -4.42
N ILE A 65 -1.63 16.11 -3.63
CA ILE A 65 -1.45 16.15 -2.16
C ILE A 65 0.03 16.38 -1.83
N VAL A 66 0.92 15.83 -2.66
CA VAL A 66 2.35 16.13 -2.63
C VAL A 66 2.67 16.94 -3.87
N ARG A 67 2.98 18.22 -3.69
CA ARG A 67 3.60 19.01 -4.76
C ARG A 67 5.06 18.63 -4.81
N THR A 68 5.50 18.03 -5.91
CA THR A 68 6.92 17.91 -6.21
C THR A 68 7.47 19.33 -6.30
N GLU A 69 8.26 19.76 -5.31
CA GLU A 69 9.08 20.96 -5.46
C GLU A 69 10.13 20.64 -6.53
N VAL A 70 9.83 21.02 -7.78
CA VAL A 70 10.83 21.11 -8.84
C VAL A 70 11.65 22.36 -8.53
N HIS A 71 12.84 22.18 -7.97
CA HIS A 71 13.92 23.16 -8.06
C HIS A 71 14.62 22.99 -9.41
#